data_AF-G4Z4L8-F1
#
_entry.id   AF-G4Z4L8-F1
#
_cell.length_a   1.000
_cell.length_b   1.000
_cell.length_c   1.000
_cell.angle_alpha   90.00
_cell.angle_beta   90.00
_cell.angle_gamma   90.00
#
_symmetry.space_group_name_H-M   'P 1'
#
loop_
_entity.id
_entity.type
_entity.pdbx_description
1 polymer ?
#
loop_
_entity_poly.entity_id
_entity_poly.type
_entity_poly.pdbx_seq_one_letter_code
_entity_poly.pdbx_strand_id
1 'polypeptide(L)' 'MEIPAPLLNGSITYLVLTLLACFAGIGMGVTGKMSRENSSVFTLLAFMTGICLWMFWACCWLHQWHILVVPTYGAE' A
#
# COMPACT_ATOMS: atom_id res chain seq x y z
N MET A 1 -19.46 14.22 6.70
CA MET A 1 -18.95 13.90 5.36
C MET A 1 -18.42 12.48 5.44
N GLU A 2 -19.07 11.53 4.77
CA GLU A 2 -18.67 10.12 4.84
C GLU A 2 -17.40 9.91 3.99
N ILE A 3 -16.47 9.11 4.49
CA ILE A 3 -15.24 8.78 3.76
C ILE A 3 -15.62 7.89 2.57
N PRO A 4 -15.18 8.18 1.34
CA PRO A 4 -15.51 7.35 0.19
C PRO A 4 -15.12 5.88 0.43
N ALA A 5 -16.05 4.96 0.18
CA ALA A 5 -15.82 3.53 0.39
C ALA A 5 -14.54 3.00 -0.30
N PRO A 6 -14.16 3.44 -1.52
CA PRO A 6 -12.90 3.01 -2.14
C PRO A 6 -11.66 3.46 -1.36
N LEU A 7 -11.66 4.69 -0.83
CA LEU A 7 -10.54 5.22 -0.04
C LEU A 7 -10.37 4.43 1.26
N LEU A 8 -11.48 4.11 1.93
CA LEU A 8 -11.48 3.30 3.15
C LEU A 8 -11.00 1.86 2.86
N ASN A 9 -11.61 1.18 1.90
CA ASN A 9 -11.31 -0.21 1.58
C ASN A 9 -9.88 -0.38 1.08
N GLY A 10 -9.40 0.51 0.20
CA GLY A 10 -8.03 0.48 -0.29
C GLY A 10 -7.02 0.73 0.83
N SER A 11 -7.28 1.72 1.70
CA SER A 11 -6.40 1.98 2.86
C SER A 11 -6.31 0.79 3.82
N ILE A 12 -7.44 0.14 4.12
CA ILE A 12 -7.45 -1.10 4.93
C ILE A 12 -6.66 -2.20 4.22
N THR A 13 -6.83 -2.36 2.91
CA THR A 13 -6.14 -3.39 2.13
C THR A 13 -4.63 -3.22 2.17
N TYR A 14 -4.12 -2.02 1.86
CA TYR A 14 -2.68 -1.75 1.92
C TYR A 14 -2.12 -1.89 3.33
N LEU A 15 -2.87 -1.46 4.35
CA LEU A 15 -2.47 -1.64 5.75
C LEU A 15 -2.34 -3.13 6.11
N VAL A 16 -3.35 -3.95 5.81
CA VAL A 16 -3.35 -5.38 6.11
C VAL A 16 -2.22 -6.10 5.39
N LEU A 17 -2.02 -5.84 4.09
CA LEU A 17 -0.94 -6.46 3.32
C LEU A 17 0.45 -6.08 3.85
N THR A 18 0.63 -4.81 4.23
CA THR A 18 1.88 -4.32 4.83
C THR A 18 2.15 -5.01 6.16
N LEU A 19 1.14 -5.11 7.04
CA LEU A 19 1.26 -5.79 8.33
C LEU A 19 1.58 -7.28 8.15
N LEU A 20 0.91 -7.96 7.22
CA LEU A 20 1.18 -9.37 6.92
C LEU A 20 2.64 -9.57 6.47
N ALA A 21 3.15 -8.71 5.60
CA ALA A 21 4.54 -8.75 5.17
C ALA A 21 5.50 -8.51 6.35
N CYS A 22 5.25 -7.50 7.19
CA CYS A 22 6.06 -7.25 8.38
C CYS A 22 6.06 -8.45 9.35
N PHE A 23 4.90 -9.05 9.63
CA PHE A 23 4.81 -10.22 10.50
C PHE A 23 5.50 -11.45 9.90
N ALA A 24 5.46 -11.65 8.59
CA ALA A 24 6.22 -12.70 7.93
C ALA A 24 7.73 -12.47 8.10
N GLY A 25 8.20 -11.23 7.94
CA GLY A 25 9.59 -10.82 8.17
C GLY A 25 10.08 -11.15 9.57
N ILE A 26 9.32 -10.71 10.57
CA ILE A 26 9.61 -10.95 11.99
C ILE A 26 9.56 -12.46 12.28
N GLY A 27 8.54 -13.17 11.80
CA GLY A 27 8.37 -14.61 11.99
C GLY A 27 9.52 -15.42 11.40
N MET A 28 10.03 -15.06 10.22
CA MET A 28 11.20 -15.69 9.62
C MET A 28 12.48 -15.44 10.43
N GLY A 29 12.60 -14.28 11.10
CA GLY A 29 13.71 -13.98 12.00
C GLY A 29 13.64 -14.77 13.32
N VAL A 30 12.47 -14.85 13.93
CA VAL A 30 12.25 -15.60 15.20
C VAL A 30 12.40 -17.11 15.00
N THR A 31 11.92 -17.64 13.87
CA THR A 31 12.03 -19.08 13.57
C THR A 31 13.42 -19.50 13.10
N GLY A 32 14.35 -18.56 12.92
CA GLY A 32 15.72 -18.84 12.45
C GLY A 32 15.80 -19.25 10.98
N LYS A 33 14.69 -19.17 10.22
CA LYS A 33 14.66 -19.46 8.78
C LYS A 33 15.40 -18.40 7.95
N MET A 34 15.62 -17.22 8.52
CA MET A 34 16.40 -16.13 7.94
C MET A 34 17.30 -15.52 9.00
N SER A 35 18.49 -15.03 8.60
CA SER A 35 19.38 -14.32 9.52
C SER A 35 18.68 -13.09 10.12
N ARG A 36 19.05 -12.73 11.35
CA ARG A 36 18.43 -11.60 12.07
C ARG A 36 18.60 -10.28 11.32
N GLU A 37 19.74 -10.09 10.67
CA GLU A 37 20.03 -8.92 9.83
C GLU A 37 19.09 -8.85 8.63
N ASN A 38 18.98 -9.94 7.86
CA ASN A 38 18.09 -9.99 6.69
C ASN A 38 16.61 -9.86 7.08
N SER A 39 16.20 -10.41 8.21
CA SER A 39 14.84 -10.25 8.76
C SER A 39 14.53 -8.80 9.13
N SER A 40 15.49 -8.10 9.73
CA SER A 40 15.37 -6.68 10.04
C SER A 40 15.26 -5.84 8.77
N VAL A 41 16.13 -6.08 7.79
CA VAL A 41 16.12 -5.37 6.50
C VAL A 41 14.81 -5.63 5.75
N PHE A 42 14.37 -6.89 5.66
CA PHE A 42 13.12 -7.25 5.01
C PHE A 42 11.92 -6.55 5.65
N THR A 43 11.83 -6.55 6.99
CA THR A 43 10.72 -5.94 7.71
C THR A 43 10.69 -4.42 7.49
N LEU A 44 11.86 -3.77 7.52
CA LEU A 44 11.97 -2.33 7.24
C LEU A 44 11.53 -1.99 5.82
N LEU A 45 12.04 -2.73 4.82
CA LEU A 45 11.70 -2.53 3.42
C LEU A 45 10.22 -2.81 3.17
N ALA A 46 9.65 -3.87 3.73
CA ALA A 46 8.23 -4.19 3.61
C ALA A 46 7.35 -3.05 4.12
N PHE A 47 7.69 -2.46 5.27
CA PHE A 47 6.98 -1.30 5.82
C PHE A 47 7.08 -0.06 4.91
N MET A 48 8.30 0.29 4.47
CA MET A 48 8.52 1.44 3.59
C MET A 48 7.79 1.27 2.26
N THR A 49 7.90 0.09 1.64
CA THR A 49 7.18 -0.24 0.40
C THR A 49 5.67 -0.15 0.59
N GLY A 50 5.14 -0.66 1.70
CA GLY A 50 3.73 -0.55 2.04
C GLY A 50 3.22 0.90 2.06
N ILE A 51 3.96 1.79 2.73
CA ILE A 51 3.63 3.23 2.76
C ILE A 51 3.71 3.85 1.36
N CYS A 52 4.80 3.60 0.62
CA CYS A 52 4.99 4.16 -0.71
C CYS A 52 3.87 3.73 -1.68
N LEU A 53 3.50 2.45 -1.66
CA LEU A 53 2.43 1.91 -2.51
C LEU A 53 1.07 2.51 -2.14
N TRP A 54 0.78 2.61 -0.84
CA TRP A 54 -0.47 3.24 -0.38
C TRP A 54 -0.53 4.71 -0.79
N MET A 55 0.53 5.48 -0.57
CA MET A 55 0.59 6.90 -0.95
C MET A 55 0.40 7.10 -2.45
N PHE A 56 1.11 6.31 -3.27
CA PHE A 56 1.00 6.40 -4.72
C PHE A 56 -0.43 6.11 -5.18
N TRP A 57 -1.02 5.02 -4.70
CA TRP A 57 -2.41 4.65 -5.00
C TRP A 57 -3.40 5.72 -4.54
N ALA A 58 -3.25 6.24 -3.31
CA ALA A 58 -4.14 7.26 -2.76
C ALA A 58 -4.08 8.55 -3.59
N CYS A 59 -2.88 8.97 -4.02
CA CYS A 59 -2.73 10.12 -4.92
C CYS A 59 -3.42 9.89 -6.26
N CYS A 60 -3.28 8.71 -6.88
CA CYS A 60 -3.99 8.38 -8.11
C CYS A 60 -5.51 8.42 -7.94
N TRP A 61 -6.02 7.89 -6.84
CA TRP A 61 -7.46 7.90 -6.55
C TRP A 61 -7.98 9.32 -6.30
N LEU A 62 -7.27 10.11 -5.49
CA LEU A 62 -7.62 11.51 -5.20
C LEU A 62 -7.57 12.38 -6.47
N HIS A 63 -6.64 12.12 -7.38
CA HIS A 63 -6.58 12.83 -8.68
C HIS A 63 -7.83 12.61 -9.54
N GLN A 64 -8.48 11.45 -9.40
CA GLN A 64 -9.73 11.13 -10.09
C GLN A 64 -10.97 11.54 -9.28
N TRP A 65 -10.81 11.88 -8.00
CA TRP A 65 -11.94 12.27 -7.17
C TRP A 65 -12.33 13.71 -7.48
N HIS A 66 -13.57 13.92 -7.91
CA HIS A 66 -14.06 15.22 -8.40
C HIS A 66 -13.26 15.76 -9.60
N ILE A 67 -13.21 14.99 -10.70
CA ILE A 67 -12.55 15.39 -11.95
C ILE A 67 -13.07 16.73 -12.47
N LEU A 68 -12.14 17.59 -12.91
CA LEU A 68 -12.43 18.85 -13.59
C LEU A 68 -12.25 18.75 -15.11
N VAL A 69 -11.49 17.76 -15.56
CA VAL A 69 -11.19 17.49 -16.95
C VAL A 69 -11.71 16.11 -17.29
N VAL A 70 -12.45 16.02 -18.39
CA VAL A 70 -13.04 14.78 -18.90
C VAL A 70 -12.36 14.47 -20.24
N PRO A 71 -12.05 13.20 -20.55
CA PRO A 71 -11.50 12.84 -21.85
C PRO A 71 -12.46 13.23 -22.98
N THR A 72 -11.95 13.94 -23.99
CA THR A 72 -12.66 14.19 -25.25
C THR A 72 -12.21 13.16 -26.27
N TYR A 73 -13.11 12.27 -26.66
CA TYR A 73 -12.84 11.34 -27.76
C TYR A 73 -12.86 12.14 -29.07
N GLY A 74 -11.81 12.00 -29.88
CA GLY A 74 -11.83 12.55 -31.24
C GLY A 74 -12.99 11.92 -31.98
N ALA A 75 -13.84 12.74 -32.61
CA ALA A 75 -14.93 12.25 -33.43
C ALA A 75 -14.36 11.30 -34.50
N GLU A 76 -14.74 10.03 -34.41
CA GLU A 76 -14.61 9.08 -35.51
C GLU A 76 -15.70 9.33 -36.56
#